data_AF-A0A6I6JJK6-F1
#
_entry.id   AF-A0A6I6JJK6-F1
#
_cell.length_a   1.000
_cell.length_b   1.000
_cell.length_c   1.000
_cell.angle_alpha   90.00
_cell.angle_beta   90.00
_cell.angle_gamma   90.00
#
_symmetry.space_group_name_H-M   'P 1'
#
loop_
_entity.id
_entity.type
_entity.pdbx_description
1 polymer ?
#
loop_
_entity_poly.entity_id
_entity_poly.type
_entity_poly.pdbx_seq_one_letter_code
_entity_poly.pdbx_strand_id
1 'polypeptide(L)'
;MAQEKKKATGYDKFVNWKLLIIPVVIFTVILMLPTPQGMKTVGMQYSVGPKIVINYLCQELFAKKSADCDQWQILTARMMEQNMRMGALTKERFMKRNAKWAKKYKIPVDSANFQRAYDNIRDNVSAETYLKTMKSAFDLRMKGLRYDDLSKGDQKSADAGMWKIKVAIALVVFVVFCFMTECMPLPGVAFSIGLILVFSGVVGRTEVAGLYWSDACWFIMGSLMFAAAFVKTGVDKRMCLLMFKKLAVPNVRWITLIFFIVISPLAAFISDHALAAMFLPIGMLLYQNSLTNEVPEDKELAKMLMITIAMACNIGGPGAPSGGARNVIMMTYLSDMFGMDIGYAQWIGYCMPFVIMMIPLTWVVTNMIFKPKITSLAPAMRHLEGEIGKMGKWNKHQIWAMIIFVVMVFGWFTEKAFYQAGIYPIRLGIGVIAVAGAVAYLLAGVVNWRDYQEKVDWGVVWLYAGAIIFGHTLDKTGAAYWLAQSVIDLLAPLGMSQGIPLMLTSNGLTAVLTNLMADGPAAAAVGPITLNLASIVHPGTTFLPFMAMATAVASSFAYCLIIGTPPNAIVYASGYLEPKDYVRVGIPMWFVANILIVILTAVYWSGIGFNNLPSF
;
A
#
# COMPACT_ATOMS: atom_id res chain seq x y z
N MET A 1 -8.28 36.90 -23.73
CA MET A 1 -8.60 35.84 -22.74
C MET A 1 -7.29 35.33 -22.18
N ALA A 2 -6.97 35.71 -20.94
CA ALA A 2 -5.75 35.26 -20.28
C ALA A 2 -5.84 33.75 -20.05
N GLN A 3 -4.88 33.01 -20.59
CA GLN A 3 -4.67 31.60 -20.32
C GLN A 3 -4.45 31.47 -18.80
N GLU A 4 -5.46 31.01 -18.06
CA GLU A 4 -5.32 30.71 -16.64
C GLU A 4 -4.13 29.74 -16.50
N LYS A 5 -3.05 30.22 -15.88
CA LYS A 5 -1.90 29.39 -15.53
C LYS A 5 -2.43 28.26 -14.64
N LYS A 6 -2.54 27.05 -15.20
CA LYS A 6 -2.74 25.81 -14.45
C LYS A 6 -1.82 25.85 -13.23
N LYS A 7 -2.40 25.81 -12.02
CA LYS A 7 -1.63 25.76 -10.78
C LYS A 7 -0.73 24.53 -10.84
N ALA A 8 0.58 24.73 -10.81
CA ALA A 8 1.58 23.66 -10.89
C ALA A 8 1.28 22.62 -9.81
N THR A 9 1.00 21.38 -10.23
CA THR A 9 0.89 20.25 -9.30
C THR A 9 2.29 19.93 -8.75
N GLY A 10 2.42 19.10 -7.71
CA GLY A 10 3.75 18.70 -7.19
C GLY A 10 4.70 18.13 -8.26
N TYR A 11 4.16 17.66 -9.39
CA TYR A 11 4.91 17.18 -10.56
C TYR A 11 5.47 18.30 -11.46
N ASP A 12 4.88 19.50 -11.42
CA ASP A 12 5.22 20.64 -12.28
C ASP A 12 6.14 21.66 -11.59
N LYS A 13 6.56 21.38 -10.34
CA LYS A 13 7.40 22.28 -9.53
C LYS A 13 8.88 22.07 -9.85
N PHE A 14 9.60 23.18 -10.06
CA PHE A 14 11.06 23.15 -10.05
C PHE A 14 11.58 22.84 -8.64
N VAL A 15 12.80 22.28 -8.58
CA VAL A 15 13.48 21.99 -7.31
C VAL A 15 13.64 23.26 -6.48
N ASN A 16 13.11 23.26 -5.27
CA ASN A 16 13.32 24.30 -4.28
C ASN A 16 14.59 24.00 -3.48
N TRP A 17 15.73 24.49 -3.97
CA TRP A 17 17.04 24.28 -3.35
C TRP A 17 17.14 24.75 -1.90
N LYS A 18 16.38 25.79 -1.52
CA LYS A 18 16.36 26.28 -0.12
C LYS A 18 15.74 25.26 0.83
N LEU A 19 14.75 24.49 0.37
CA LEU A 19 14.16 23.42 1.15
C LEU A 19 14.92 22.10 1.00
N LEU A 20 15.42 21.79 -0.20
CA LEU A 20 16.11 20.53 -0.49
C LEU A 20 17.47 20.42 0.23
N ILE A 21 18.15 21.53 0.52
CA ILE A 21 19.42 21.48 1.26
C ILE A 21 19.25 20.93 2.68
N ILE A 22 18.10 21.16 3.32
CA ILE A 22 17.81 20.73 4.69
C ILE A 22 17.89 19.20 4.83
N PRO A 23 17.12 18.38 4.08
CA PRO A 23 17.20 16.93 4.19
C PRO A 23 18.55 16.38 3.73
N VAL A 24 19.25 17.04 2.80
CA VAL A 24 20.60 16.63 2.37
C VAL A 24 21.63 16.82 3.48
N VAL A 25 21.57 17.95 4.18
CA VAL A 25 22.43 18.22 5.34
C VAL A 25 22.09 17.27 6.48
N ILE A 26 20.81 17.09 6.82
CA ILE A 26 20.40 16.16 7.86
C ILE A 26 20.83 14.72 7.53
N PHE A 27 20.64 14.29 6.28
CA PHE A 27 21.12 12.99 5.80
C PHE A 27 22.62 12.83 6.06
N THR A 28 23.42 13.82 5.67
CA THR A 28 24.88 13.81 5.85
C THR A 28 25.29 13.79 7.32
N VAL A 29 24.62 14.59 8.15
CA VAL A 29 24.85 14.63 9.61
C VAL A 29 24.53 13.28 10.24
N ILE A 30 23.39 12.66 9.89
CA ILE A 30 23.03 11.33 10.39
C ILE A 30 24.12 10.32 10.04
N LEU A 31 24.69 10.38 8.83
CA LEU A 31 25.80 9.51 8.42
C LEU A 31 27.11 9.76 9.17
N MET A 32 27.31 10.94 9.77
CA MET A 32 28.50 11.26 10.57
C MET A 32 28.33 10.92 12.06
N LEU A 33 27.11 10.96 12.60
CA LEU A 33 26.84 10.71 14.02
C LEU A 33 27.22 9.29 14.47
N PRO A 34 27.66 9.07 15.72
CA PRO A 34 27.95 7.73 16.21
C PRO A 34 26.70 6.84 16.19
N THR A 35 26.87 5.58 15.79
CA THR A 35 25.77 4.61 15.70
C THR A 35 25.20 4.30 17.10
N PRO A 36 23.89 4.53 17.35
CA PRO A 36 23.27 4.22 18.63
C PRO A 36 23.34 2.73 18.98
N GLN A 37 23.38 2.39 20.26
CA GLN A 37 23.55 0.99 20.71
C GLN A 37 22.46 0.06 20.16
N GLY A 38 21.20 0.49 20.16
CA GLY A 38 20.10 -0.30 19.58
C GLY A 38 20.31 -0.59 18.08
N MET A 39 20.85 0.37 17.33
CA MET A 39 21.18 0.18 15.91
C MET A 39 22.35 -0.79 15.74
N LYS A 40 23.34 -0.77 16.64
CA LYS A 40 24.43 -1.76 16.64
C LYS A 40 23.91 -3.17 16.84
N THR A 41 23.02 -3.36 17.82
CA THR A 41 22.40 -4.65 18.10
C THR A 41 21.65 -5.19 16.89
N VAL A 42 20.78 -4.38 16.28
CA VAL A 42 20.00 -4.82 15.11
C VAL A 42 20.92 -5.04 13.90
N GLY A 43 21.95 -4.21 13.72
CA GLY A 43 22.96 -4.39 12.68
C GLY A 43 23.64 -5.75 12.76
N MET A 44 24.02 -6.20 13.97
CA MET A 44 24.58 -7.53 14.21
C MET A 44 23.55 -8.64 13.94
N GLN A 45 22.31 -8.49 14.40
CA GLN A 45 21.23 -9.46 14.21
C GLN A 45 20.92 -9.74 12.73
N TYR A 46 21.04 -8.73 11.86
CA TYR A 46 20.75 -8.86 10.43
C TYR A 46 21.96 -9.29 9.60
N SER A 47 23.16 -8.81 9.93
CA SER A 47 24.38 -9.10 9.15
C SER A 47 25.08 -10.39 9.56
N VAL A 48 25.15 -10.68 10.86
CA VAL A 48 25.90 -11.83 11.40
C VAL A 48 24.94 -12.91 11.92
N GLY A 49 23.77 -12.50 12.42
CA GLY A 49 22.77 -13.40 13.00
C GLY A 49 22.47 -14.66 12.17
N PRO A 50 22.20 -14.58 10.85
CA PRO A 50 21.93 -15.77 10.05
C PRO A 50 23.04 -16.82 10.11
N LYS A 51 24.31 -16.41 10.04
CA LYS A 51 25.46 -17.31 10.08
C LYS A 51 25.58 -18.00 11.44
N ILE A 52 25.44 -17.24 12.53
CA ILE A 52 25.52 -17.76 13.91
C ILE A 52 24.36 -18.72 14.20
N VAL A 53 23.15 -18.35 13.80
CA VAL A 53 21.95 -19.18 13.97
C VAL A 53 22.05 -20.47 13.18
N ILE A 54 22.48 -20.43 11.91
CA ILE A 54 22.69 -21.65 11.12
C ILE A 54 23.71 -22.56 11.79
N ASN A 55 24.81 -22.01 12.31
CA ASN A 55 25.80 -22.80 13.04
C ASN A 55 25.25 -23.43 14.32
N TYR A 56 24.46 -22.67 15.09
CA TYR A 56 23.77 -23.18 16.28
C TYR A 56 22.80 -24.32 15.94
N LEU A 57 21.95 -24.13 14.92
CA LEU A 57 21.00 -25.16 14.46
C LEU A 57 21.72 -26.43 13.98
N CYS A 58 22.87 -26.29 13.32
CA CYS A 58 23.69 -27.43 12.92
C CYS A 58 24.24 -28.21 14.14
N GLN A 59 24.67 -27.49 15.19
CA GLN A 59 25.17 -28.10 16.41
C GLN A 59 24.07 -28.82 17.18
N GLU A 60 22.90 -28.21 17.33
CA GLU A 60 21.75 -28.79 18.04
C GLU A 60 21.16 -30.01 17.32
N LEU A 61 21.01 -29.95 16.00
CA LEU A 61 20.33 -31.01 15.24
C LEU A 61 21.27 -32.14 14.81
N PHE A 62 22.55 -31.83 14.58
CA PHE A 62 23.48 -32.76 13.94
C PHE A 62 24.80 -32.93 14.69
N ALA A 63 24.99 -32.27 15.84
CA ALA A 63 26.24 -32.27 16.61
C ALA A 63 27.49 -31.88 15.79
N LYS A 64 27.30 -31.06 14.74
CA LYS A 64 28.36 -30.62 13.81
C LYS A 64 28.38 -29.10 13.70
N LYS A 65 29.56 -28.52 13.45
CA LYS A 65 29.65 -27.11 13.04
C LYS A 65 29.14 -26.97 11.61
N SER A 66 28.62 -25.80 11.26
CA SER A 66 28.11 -25.51 9.91
C SER A 66 29.12 -25.76 8.79
N ALA A 67 30.43 -25.64 9.06
CA ALA A 67 31.49 -25.94 8.10
C ALA A 67 31.70 -27.44 7.84
N ASP A 68 31.32 -28.29 8.80
CA ASP A 68 31.52 -29.74 8.78
C ASP A 68 30.23 -30.51 8.41
N CYS A 69 29.13 -29.77 8.20
CA CYS A 69 27.83 -30.33 7.87
C CYS A 69 27.71 -30.71 6.39
N ASP A 70 27.00 -31.80 6.12
CA ASP A 70 26.64 -32.19 4.76
C ASP A 70 25.67 -31.18 4.14
N GLN A 71 25.59 -31.14 2.81
CA GLN A 71 24.74 -30.16 2.10
C GLN A 71 23.27 -30.19 2.54
N TRP A 72 22.70 -31.38 2.78
CA TRP A 72 21.33 -31.51 3.28
C TRP A 72 21.15 -31.03 4.72
N GLN A 73 22.17 -31.17 5.58
CA GLN A 73 22.15 -30.70 6.97
C GLN A 73 22.17 -29.17 7.02
N ILE A 74 23.06 -28.55 6.23
CA ILE A 74 23.12 -27.09 6.07
C ILE A 74 21.82 -26.56 5.47
N LEU A 75 21.24 -27.28 4.49
CA LEU A 75 19.95 -26.93 3.90
C LEU A 75 18.84 -26.92 4.95
N THR A 76 18.74 -27.94 5.81
CA THR A 76 17.78 -27.98 6.93
C THR A 76 17.92 -26.75 7.82
N ALA A 77 19.14 -26.44 8.26
CA ALA A 77 19.41 -25.29 9.11
C ALA A 77 19.06 -23.94 8.43
N ARG A 78 19.35 -23.78 7.13
CA ARG A 78 18.97 -22.58 6.34
C ARG A 78 17.46 -22.43 6.21
N MET A 79 16.75 -23.54 5.97
CA MET A 79 15.28 -23.51 5.90
C MET A 79 14.65 -23.16 7.24
N MET A 80 15.19 -23.69 8.34
CA MET A 80 14.75 -23.36 9.70
C MET A 80 15.05 -21.90 10.05
N GLU A 81 16.24 -21.39 9.76
CA GLU A 81 16.59 -19.97 9.98
C GLU A 81 15.67 -19.02 9.20
N GLN A 82 15.39 -19.33 7.93
CA GLN A 82 14.50 -18.52 7.11
C GLN A 82 13.05 -18.58 7.64
N ASN A 83 12.58 -19.73 8.10
CA ASN A 83 11.28 -19.85 8.75
C ASN A 83 11.20 -19.02 10.02
N MET A 84 12.27 -19.03 10.83
CA MET A 84 12.36 -18.21 12.04
C MET A 84 12.20 -16.72 11.73
N ARG A 85 12.88 -16.23 10.68
CA ARG A 85 12.76 -14.83 10.21
C ARG A 85 11.35 -14.46 9.75
N MET A 86 10.62 -15.41 9.19
CA MET A 86 9.23 -15.23 8.77
C MET A 86 8.21 -15.36 9.92
N GLY A 87 8.68 -15.48 11.18
CA GLY A 87 7.81 -15.72 12.34
C GLY A 87 7.17 -17.12 12.35
N ALA A 88 7.69 -18.06 11.56
CA ALA A 88 7.16 -19.41 11.42
C ALA A 88 7.97 -20.42 12.27
N LEU A 89 7.74 -20.42 13.58
CA LEU A 89 8.53 -21.21 14.53
C LEU A 89 8.10 -22.67 14.68
N THR A 90 6.94 -23.06 14.13
CA THR A 90 6.36 -24.40 14.34
C THR A 90 6.81 -25.41 13.29
N LYS A 91 6.89 -26.69 13.69
CA LYS A 91 7.18 -27.81 12.77
C LYS A 91 6.18 -27.86 11.63
N GLU A 92 4.88 -27.67 11.90
CA GLU A 92 3.84 -27.68 10.87
C GLU A 92 4.09 -26.67 9.73
N ARG A 93 4.55 -25.47 10.07
CA ARG A 93 4.89 -24.44 9.06
C ARG A 93 6.11 -24.83 8.25
N PHE A 94 7.10 -25.51 8.85
CA PHE A 94 8.24 -26.08 8.14
C PHE A 94 7.80 -27.17 7.15
N MET A 95 6.89 -28.06 7.55
CA MET A 95 6.40 -29.14 6.69
C MET A 95 5.60 -28.64 5.47
N LYS A 96 5.11 -27.39 5.47
CA LYS A 96 4.46 -26.78 4.30
C LYS A 96 5.46 -26.22 3.27
N ARG A 97 6.77 -26.28 3.53
CA ARG A 97 7.79 -25.76 2.60
C ARG A 97 8.13 -26.77 1.52
N ASN A 98 8.50 -26.28 0.33
CA ASN A 98 8.87 -27.09 -0.82
C ASN A 98 10.12 -26.53 -1.51
N ALA A 99 10.67 -27.26 -2.48
CA ALA A 99 11.84 -26.81 -3.23
C ALA A 99 11.62 -25.46 -3.96
N LYS A 100 10.40 -25.16 -4.41
CA LYS A 100 10.06 -23.85 -5.02
C LYS A 100 10.19 -22.72 -3.99
N TRP A 101 9.74 -22.94 -2.76
CA TRP A 101 9.88 -21.99 -1.66
C TRP A 101 11.35 -21.74 -1.33
N ALA A 102 12.17 -22.80 -1.22
CA ALA A 102 13.61 -22.65 -0.97
C ALA A 102 14.29 -21.81 -2.08
N LYS A 103 13.95 -22.05 -3.35
CA LYS A 103 14.42 -21.23 -4.48
C LYS A 103 13.96 -19.76 -4.39
N LYS A 104 12.70 -19.50 -4.02
CA LYS A 104 12.17 -18.13 -3.84
C LYS A 104 13.02 -17.32 -2.85
N TYR A 105 13.46 -17.95 -1.77
CA TYR A 105 14.30 -17.33 -0.74
C TYR A 105 15.81 -17.47 -0.98
N LYS A 106 16.22 -17.82 -2.22
CA LYS A 106 17.62 -17.99 -2.62
C LYS A 106 18.39 -18.99 -1.74
N ILE A 107 17.69 -19.97 -1.18
CA ILE A 107 18.30 -21.10 -0.48
C ILE A 107 18.72 -22.12 -1.54
N PRO A 108 20.03 -22.43 -1.67
CA PRO A 108 20.50 -23.44 -2.62
C PRO A 108 19.85 -24.78 -2.31
N VAL A 109 19.15 -25.36 -3.28
CA VAL A 109 18.35 -26.57 -3.08
C VAL A 109 18.37 -27.46 -4.31
N ASP A 110 18.66 -28.73 -4.09
CA ASP A 110 18.45 -29.84 -5.03
C ASP A 110 17.42 -30.81 -4.45
N SER A 111 16.77 -31.59 -5.33
CA SER A 111 15.65 -32.45 -4.94
C SER A 111 16.04 -33.54 -3.93
N ALA A 112 17.25 -34.09 -4.04
CA ALA A 112 17.70 -35.19 -3.18
C ALA A 112 18.01 -34.71 -1.76
N ASN A 113 18.76 -33.62 -1.62
CA ASN A 113 19.05 -33.03 -0.32
C ASN A 113 17.80 -32.42 0.32
N PHE A 114 16.89 -31.85 -0.47
CA PHE A 114 15.60 -31.37 0.04
C PHE A 114 14.80 -32.49 0.68
N GLN A 115 14.68 -33.63 -0.01
CA GLN A 115 13.91 -34.76 0.50
C GLN A 115 14.52 -35.31 1.80
N ARG A 116 15.86 -35.43 1.85
CA ARG A 116 16.58 -35.84 3.08
C ARG A 116 16.36 -34.87 4.24
N ALA A 117 16.45 -33.56 3.98
CA ALA A 117 16.19 -32.52 4.98
C ALA A 117 14.75 -32.60 5.51
N TYR A 118 13.79 -32.78 4.61
CA TYR A 118 12.37 -32.88 4.93
C TYR A 118 12.03 -34.13 5.75
N ASP A 119 12.51 -35.30 5.30
CA ASP A 119 12.28 -36.57 5.98
C ASP A 119 12.95 -36.59 7.35
N ASN A 120 14.15 -36.01 7.49
CA ASN A 120 14.81 -35.89 8.79
C ASN A 120 13.97 -35.12 9.82
N ILE A 121 13.45 -33.93 9.46
CA ILE A 121 12.60 -33.15 10.36
C ILE A 121 11.25 -33.85 10.60
N ARG A 122 10.69 -34.52 9.58
CA ARG A 122 9.43 -35.27 9.72
C ARG A 122 9.56 -36.39 10.74
N ASP A 123 10.59 -37.22 10.58
CA ASP A 123 10.68 -38.53 11.22
C ASP A 123 11.48 -38.49 12.52
N ASN A 124 12.49 -37.62 12.63
CA ASN A 124 13.44 -37.63 13.75
C ASN A 124 13.28 -36.47 14.75
N VAL A 125 12.50 -35.42 14.45
CA VAL A 125 12.36 -34.25 15.33
C VAL A 125 10.92 -34.10 15.79
N SER A 126 10.66 -34.21 17.10
CA SER A 126 9.32 -33.99 17.66
C SER A 126 8.87 -32.52 17.50
N ALA A 127 7.56 -32.25 17.50
CA ALA A 127 7.05 -30.88 17.37
C ALA A 127 7.49 -29.98 18.55
N GLU A 128 7.57 -30.54 19.75
CA GLU A 128 8.02 -29.82 20.96
C GLU A 128 9.52 -29.53 20.90
N THR A 129 10.33 -30.52 20.54
CA THR A 129 11.79 -30.34 20.35
C THR A 129 12.07 -29.30 19.28
N TYR A 130 11.40 -29.39 18.13
CA TYR A 130 11.55 -28.40 17.05
C TYR A 130 11.25 -26.98 17.54
N LEU A 131 10.13 -26.80 18.24
CA LEU A 131 9.73 -25.49 18.77
C LEU A 131 10.74 -24.97 19.80
N LYS A 132 11.25 -25.83 20.69
CA LYS A 132 12.28 -25.48 21.67
C LYS A 132 13.56 -25.02 20.98
N THR A 133 14.09 -25.80 20.04
CA THR A 133 15.30 -25.46 19.25
C THR A 133 15.12 -24.14 18.51
N MET A 134 13.95 -23.92 17.89
CA MET A 134 13.64 -22.66 17.19
C MET A 134 13.57 -21.46 18.14
N LYS A 135 12.98 -21.62 19.34
CA LYS A 135 12.95 -20.56 20.37
C LYS A 135 14.36 -20.22 20.87
N SER A 136 15.19 -21.23 21.15
CA SER A 136 16.58 -21.01 21.57
C SER A 136 17.41 -20.35 20.47
N ALA A 137 17.23 -20.74 19.21
CA ALA A 137 17.86 -20.09 18.06
C ALA A 137 17.41 -18.62 17.90
N PHE A 138 16.13 -18.34 18.16
CA PHE A 138 15.58 -17.00 18.14
C PHE A 138 16.14 -16.14 19.27
N ASP A 139 16.21 -16.65 20.50
CA ASP A 139 16.78 -15.97 21.65
C ASP A 139 18.28 -15.71 21.45
N LEU A 140 19.03 -16.66 20.88
CA LEU A 140 20.43 -16.46 20.52
C LEU A 140 20.59 -15.28 19.56
N ARG A 141 19.75 -15.21 18.52
CA ARG A 141 19.76 -14.09 17.58
C ARG A 141 19.42 -12.77 18.28
N MET A 142 18.34 -12.74 19.04
CA MET A 142 17.78 -11.48 19.54
C MET A 142 18.53 -10.93 20.76
N LYS A 143 18.98 -11.80 21.66
CA LYS A 143 19.54 -11.42 22.97
C LYS A 143 21.00 -11.88 23.16
N GLY A 144 21.42 -12.92 22.45
CA GLY A 144 22.71 -13.58 22.67
C GLY A 144 23.88 -12.97 21.90
N LEU A 145 23.65 -12.11 20.91
CA LEU A 145 24.72 -11.54 20.08
C LEU A 145 25.38 -10.32 20.75
N ARG A 146 26.69 -10.44 21.02
CA ARG A 146 27.53 -9.33 21.51
C ARG A 146 28.68 -9.09 20.53
N TYR A 147 28.98 -7.82 20.26
CA TYR A 147 30.00 -7.43 19.27
C TYR A 147 31.41 -7.94 19.65
N ASP A 148 31.72 -7.90 20.94
CA ASP A 148 33.05 -8.26 21.46
C ASP A 148 33.32 -9.77 21.38
N ASP A 149 32.25 -10.57 21.33
CA ASP A 149 32.32 -12.04 21.23
C ASP A 149 32.46 -12.52 19.76
N LEU A 150 32.40 -11.61 18.78
CA LEU A 150 32.48 -11.93 17.36
C LEU A 150 33.92 -12.12 16.87
N SER A 151 34.09 -13.01 15.89
CA SER A 151 35.36 -13.11 15.15
C SER A 151 35.66 -11.81 14.40
N LYS A 152 36.95 -11.50 14.12
CA LYS A 152 37.32 -10.29 13.36
C LYS A 152 36.63 -10.18 11.98
N GLY A 153 36.33 -11.30 11.33
CA GLY A 153 35.59 -11.32 10.06
C GLY A 153 34.10 -11.01 10.25
N ASP A 154 33.52 -11.48 11.35
CA ASP A 154 32.12 -11.21 11.70
C ASP A 154 31.93 -9.78 12.23
N GLN A 155 32.93 -9.20 12.91
CA GLN A 155 32.96 -7.78 13.28
C GLN A 155 32.90 -6.87 12.05
N LYS A 156 33.70 -7.14 11.00
CA LYS A 156 33.59 -6.40 9.73
C LYS A 156 32.20 -6.50 9.09
N SER A 157 31.57 -7.66 9.20
CA SER A 157 30.21 -7.88 8.68
C SER A 157 29.18 -7.11 9.51
N ALA A 158 29.34 -7.08 10.83
CA ALA A 158 28.56 -6.26 11.74
C ALA A 158 28.70 -4.76 11.42
N ASP A 159 29.92 -4.27 11.18
CA ASP A 159 30.18 -2.88 10.81
C ASP A 159 29.47 -2.49 9.50
N ALA A 160 29.53 -3.37 8.50
CA ALA A 160 28.78 -3.19 7.25
C ALA A 160 27.26 -3.21 7.49
N GLY A 161 26.75 -4.05 8.38
CA GLY A 161 25.35 -4.06 8.79
C GLY A 161 24.91 -2.75 9.46
N MET A 162 25.74 -2.23 10.37
CA MET A 162 25.51 -0.96 11.03
C MET A 162 25.49 0.21 10.04
N TRP A 163 26.41 0.22 9.07
CA TRP A 163 26.42 1.21 7.99
C TRP A 163 25.12 1.19 7.18
N LYS A 164 24.65 0.00 6.81
CA LYS A 164 23.40 -0.16 6.05
C LYS A 164 22.19 0.38 6.79
N ILE A 165 22.04 0.12 8.08
CA ILE A 165 20.93 0.67 8.88
C ILE A 165 21.03 2.19 8.96
N LYS A 166 22.23 2.73 9.19
CA LYS A 166 22.45 4.17 9.29
C LYS A 166 22.05 4.91 8.01
N VAL A 167 22.44 4.37 6.85
CA VAL A 167 22.01 4.88 5.54
C VAL A 167 20.50 4.78 5.39
N ALA A 168 19.90 3.66 5.79
CA ALA A 168 18.46 3.45 5.68
C ALA A 168 17.68 4.44 6.56
N ILE A 169 18.12 4.74 7.78
CA ILE A 169 17.51 5.75 8.65
C ILE A 169 17.70 7.17 8.10
N ALA A 170 18.90 7.49 7.61
CA ALA A 170 19.13 8.77 6.92
C ALA A 170 18.19 8.93 5.72
N LEU A 171 17.99 7.84 4.96
CA LEU A 171 17.07 7.78 3.83
C LEU A 171 15.61 8.00 4.26
N VAL A 172 15.16 7.44 5.40
CA VAL A 172 13.82 7.73 5.96
C VAL A 172 13.64 9.23 6.14
N VAL A 173 14.60 9.88 6.80
CA VAL A 173 14.51 11.33 7.06
C VAL A 173 14.49 12.12 5.76
N PHE A 174 15.35 11.77 4.81
CA PHE A 174 15.38 12.41 3.49
C PHE A 174 14.04 12.27 2.76
N VAL A 175 13.51 11.05 2.66
CA VAL A 175 12.27 10.74 1.92
C VAL A 175 11.06 11.39 2.58
N VAL A 176 10.90 11.24 3.90
CA VAL A 176 9.78 11.82 4.66
C VAL A 176 9.80 13.34 4.52
N PHE A 177 10.97 13.98 4.68
CA PHE A 177 11.06 15.43 4.53
C PHE A 177 10.74 15.87 3.10
N CYS A 178 11.27 15.20 2.08
CA CYS A 178 11.00 15.55 0.68
C CYS A 178 9.52 15.38 0.32
N PHE A 179 8.86 14.35 0.85
CA PHE A 179 7.43 14.13 0.63
C PHE A 179 6.54 15.11 1.40
N MET A 180 6.90 15.49 2.63
CA MET A 180 6.14 16.48 3.40
C MET A 180 6.28 17.91 2.83
N THR A 181 7.47 18.25 2.33
CA THR A 181 7.76 19.62 1.85
C THR A 181 7.56 19.80 0.36
N GLU A 182 7.43 18.70 -0.40
CA GLU A 182 7.42 18.69 -1.88
C GLU A 182 8.55 19.56 -2.46
N CYS A 183 9.75 19.53 -1.85
CA CYS A 183 10.86 20.38 -2.25
C CYS A 183 11.45 20.02 -3.62
N MET A 184 11.10 18.84 -4.15
CA MET A 184 11.37 18.39 -5.51
C MET A 184 10.20 17.53 -6.01
N PRO A 185 10.06 17.33 -7.34
CA PRO A 185 9.04 16.42 -7.88
C PRO A 185 9.11 15.03 -7.25
N LEU A 186 7.95 14.46 -6.89
CA LEU A 186 7.86 13.17 -6.22
C LEU A 186 8.59 12.02 -6.97
N PRO A 187 8.53 11.93 -8.32
CA PRO A 187 9.32 10.92 -9.05
C PRO A 187 10.83 11.12 -8.89
N GLY A 188 11.28 12.36 -8.73
CA GLY A 188 12.69 12.69 -8.48
C GLY A 188 13.16 12.16 -7.12
N VAL A 189 12.31 12.19 -6.09
CA VAL A 189 12.60 11.56 -4.78
C VAL A 189 12.76 10.04 -4.97
N ALA A 190 11.88 9.41 -5.75
CA ALA A 190 11.96 7.98 -6.06
C ALA A 190 13.26 7.58 -6.76
N PHE A 191 13.77 8.38 -7.69
CA PHE A 191 15.10 8.15 -8.29
C PHE A 191 16.24 8.41 -7.31
N SER A 192 16.08 9.43 -6.46
CA SER A 192 17.09 9.76 -5.43
C SER A 192 17.28 8.61 -4.45
N ILE A 193 16.22 7.88 -4.08
CA ILE A 193 16.30 6.65 -3.29
C ILE A 193 17.26 5.64 -3.94
N GLY A 194 17.05 5.29 -5.21
CA GLY A 194 17.91 4.33 -5.91
C GLY A 194 19.36 4.80 -6.01
N LEU A 195 19.58 6.08 -6.32
CA LEU A 195 20.92 6.66 -6.41
C LEU A 195 21.65 6.63 -5.07
N ILE A 196 21.00 7.09 -3.99
CA ILE A 196 21.56 7.08 -2.64
C ILE A 196 21.98 5.66 -2.25
N LEU A 197 21.15 4.66 -2.53
CA LEU A 197 21.41 3.27 -2.17
C LEU A 197 22.57 2.63 -2.93
N VAL A 198 22.76 2.99 -4.21
CA VAL A 198 23.89 2.53 -5.00
C VAL A 198 25.18 3.24 -4.57
N PHE A 199 25.16 4.57 -4.44
CA PHE A 199 26.33 5.35 -4.04
C PHE A 199 26.82 5.04 -2.61
N SER A 200 25.91 4.66 -1.71
CA SER A 200 26.25 4.25 -0.35
C SER A 200 26.69 2.78 -0.22
N GLY A 201 26.62 2.00 -1.30
CA GLY A 201 26.99 0.58 -1.30
C GLY A 201 25.98 -0.34 -0.59
N VAL A 202 24.77 0.13 -0.30
CA VAL A 202 23.72 -0.69 0.33
C VAL A 202 23.17 -1.72 -0.65
N VAL A 203 23.02 -1.33 -1.92
CA VAL A 203 22.38 -2.13 -2.98
C VAL A 203 23.24 -2.09 -4.24
N GLY A 204 23.37 -3.23 -4.93
CA GLY A 204 24.12 -3.31 -6.20
C GLY A 204 23.33 -2.76 -7.40
N ARG A 205 24.05 -2.45 -8.51
CA ARG A 205 23.46 -1.91 -9.76
C ARG A 205 22.37 -2.78 -10.38
N THR A 206 22.54 -4.10 -10.34
CA THR A 206 21.57 -5.06 -10.90
C THR A 206 20.40 -5.25 -9.96
N GLU A 207 20.65 -5.20 -8.65
CA GLU A 207 19.62 -5.35 -7.64
C GLU A 207 18.69 -4.14 -7.63
N VAL A 208 19.21 -2.90 -7.66
CA VAL A 208 18.35 -1.71 -7.70
C VAL A 208 17.45 -1.68 -8.94
N ALA A 209 17.96 -2.06 -10.11
CA ALA A 209 17.17 -2.14 -11.34
C ALA A 209 16.05 -3.17 -11.24
N GLY A 210 16.35 -4.35 -10.67
CA GLY A 210 15.34 -5.37 -10.40
C GLY A 210 14.27 -4.94 -9.41
N LEU A 211 14.62 -4.10 -8.43
CA LEU A 211 13.66 -3.57 -7.46
C LEU A 211 12.74 -2.49 -8.05
N TYR A 212 13.19 -1.70 -9.02
CA TYR A 212 12.32 -0.75 -9.74
C TYR A 212 11.25 -1.47 -10.58
N TRP A 213 11.50 -2.70 -11.03
CA TRP A 213 10.66 -3.44 -11.97
C TRP A 213 9.93 -4.63 -11.35
N SER A 214 9.27 -4.39 -10.21
CA SER A 214 8.47 -5.41 -9.50
C SER A 214 7.11 -5.68 -10.16
N ASP A 215 6.45 -6.79 -9.80
CA ASP A 215 5.08 -7.11 -10.25
C ASP A 215 4.08 -6.01 -9.85
N ALA A 216 4.28 -5.40 -8.69
CA ALA A 216 3.49 -4.25 -8.26
C ALA A 216 3.67 -3.02 -9.13
N CYS A 217 4.90 -2.72 -9.57
CA CYS A 217 5.16 -1.65 -10.53
C CYS A 217 4.43 -1.92 -11.86
N TRP A 218 4.48 -3.17 -12.35
CA TRP A 218 3.71 -3.60 -13.54
C TRP A 218 2.21 -3.44 -13.36
N PHE A 219 1.69 -3.83 -12.19
CA PHE A 219 0.28 -3.69 -11.87
C PHE A 219 -0.17 -2.24 -11.91
N ILE A 220 0.59 -1.34 -11.29
CA ILE A 220 0.23 0.08 -11.25
C ILE A 220 0.32 0.71 -12.65
N MET A 221 1.34 0.35 -13.42
CA MET A 221 1.44 0.78 -14.82
C MET A 221 0.23 0.32 -15.65
N GLY A 222 -0.10 -0.97 -15.59
CA GLY A 222 -1.26 -1.53 -16.28
C GLY A 222 -2.59 -0.95 -15.78
N SER A 223 -2.67 -0.63 -14.47
CA SER A 223 -3.88 -0.04 -13.90
C SER A 223 -4.16 1.37 -14.42
N LEU A 224 -3.12 2.20 -14.48
CA LEU A 224 -3.22 3.55 -15.06
C LEU A 224 -3.49 3.50 -16.57
N MET A 225 -2.91 2.54 -17.29
CA MET A 225 -3.19 2.35 -18.72
C MET A 225 -4.66 1.98 -18.99
N PHE A 226 -5.27 1.07 -18.22
CA PHE A 226 -6.70 0.80 -18.43
C PHE A 226 -7.56 2.00 -18.02
N ALA A 227 -7.20 2.71 -16.94
CA ALA A 227 -7.93 3.90 -16.51
C ALA A 227 -7.92 4.97 -17.62
N ALA A 228 -6.77 5.19 -18.26
CA ALA A 228 -6.64 6.06 -19.43
C ALA A 228 -7.52 5.60 -20.62
N ALA A 229 -7.65 4.29 -20.86
CA ALA A 229 -8.53 3.75 -21.88
C ALA A 229 -10.02 4.01 -21.57
N PHE A 230 -10.44 3.86 -20.31
CA PHE A 230 -11.81 4.14 -19.87
C PHE A 230 -12.17 5.62 -20.05
N VAL A 231 -11.30 6.52 -19.60
CA VAL A 231 -11.47 7.97 -19.76
C VAL A 231 -11.50 8.37 -21.23
N LYS A 232 -10.64 7.79 -22.07
CA LYS A 232 -10.64 8.05 -23.52
C LYS A 232 -11.96 7.63 -24.18
N THR A 233 -12.46 6.45 -23.84
CA THR A 233 -13.66 5.89 -24.49
C THR A 233 -14.96 6.52 -23.99
N GLY A 234 -14.96 7.20 -22.85
CA GLY A 234 -16.17 7.77 -22.26
C GLY A 234 -17.09 6.73 -21.60
N VAL A 235 -16.58 5.51 -21.35
CA VAL A 235 -17.31 4.45 -20.62
C VAL A 235 -17.63 4.90 -19.21
N ASP A 236 -16.63 5.48 -18.56
CA ASP A 236 -16.66 6.14 -17.27
C ASP A 236 -17.83 7.16 -17.15
N LYS A 237 -18.01 8.02 -18.17
CA LYS A 237 -19.15 8.95 -18.26
C LYS A 237 -20.48 8.22 -18.37
N ARG A 238 -20.59 7.20 -19.24
CA ARG A 238 -21.85 6.44 -19.38
C ARG A 238 -22.27 5.75 -18.08
N MET A 239 -21.33 5.18 -17.34
CA MET A 239 -21.60 4.50 -16.07
C MET A 239 -22.18 5.48 -15.03
N CYS A 240 -21.60 6.68 -14.94
CA CYS A 240 -22.11 7.76 -14.10
C CYS A 240 -23.57 8.12 -14.41
N LEU A 241 -23.94 8.17 -15.69
CA LEU A 241 -25.26 8.65 -16.15
C LEU A 241 -26.39 7.62 -16.01
N LEU A 242 -26.06 6.33 -16.20
CA LEU A 242 -27.00 5.22 -15.95
C LEU A 242 -27.54 5.25 -14.51
N MET A 243 -26.73 5.74 -13.56
CA MET A 243 -27.09 5.80 -12.15
C MET A 243 -27.98 7.00 -11.82
N PHE A 244 -27.80 8.15 -12.50
CA PHE A 244 -28.67 9.32 -12.35
C PHE A 244 -30.07 9.14 -12.95
N LYS A 245 -30.18 8.43 -14.09
CA LYS A 245 -31.45 8.23 -14.80
C LYS A 245 -32.50 7.43 -14.00
N LYS A 246 -32.09 6.70 -12.96
CA LYS A 246 -32.99 5.89 -12.12
C LYS A 246 -33.60 6.65 -10.93
N LEU A 247 -33.34 7.94 -10.79
CA LEU A 247 -33.90 8.77 -9.71
C LEU A 247 -35.31 9.25 -10.03
N ALA A 248 -36.29 8.85 -9.22
CA ALA A 248 -37.68 9.33 -9.33
C ALA A 248 -37.86 10.79 -8.86
N VAL A 249 -37.05 11.24 -7.89
CA VAL A 249 -37.09 12.63 -7.38
C VAL A 249 -35.66 13.12 -7.07
N PRO A 250 -35.09 14.03 -7.87
CA PRO A 250 -33.73 14.53 -7.67
C PRO A 250 -33.67 15.58 -6.54
N ASN A 251 -33.64 15.11 -5.29
CA ASN A 251 -33.33 15.90 -4.10
C ASN A 251 -31.80 15.91 -3.86
N VAL A 252 -31.27 16.99 -3.30
CA VAL A 252 -29.85 17.11 -2.89
C VAL A 252 -29.37 15.91 -2.05
N ARG A 253 -30.19 15.44 -1.10
CA ARG A 253 -29.83 14.28 -0.25
C ARG A 253 -29.64 13.00 -1.07
N TRP A 254 -30.50 12.77 -2.05
CA TRP A 254 -30.42 11.59 -2.92
C TRP A 254 -29.27 11.68 -3.91
N ILE A 255 -28.99 12.88 -4.43
CA ILE A 255 -27.87 13.10 -5.35
C ILE A 255 -26.53 12.92 -4.64
N THR A 256 -26.37 13.45 -3.43
CA THR A 256 -25.16 13.23 -2.64
C THR A 256 -24.99 11.76 -2.24
N LEU A 257 -26.08 11.04 -1.94
CA LEU A 257 -26.02 9.59 -1.70
C LEU A 257 -25.55 8.85 -2.95
N ILE A 258 -26.07 9.23 -4.12
CA ILE A 258 -25.65 8.63 -5.39
C ILE A 258 -24.19 8.91 -5.68
N PHE A 259 -23.70 10.13 -5.43
CA PHE A 259 -22.27 10.41 -5.55
C PHE A 259 -21.45 9.42 -4.71
N PHE A 260 -21.79 9.15 -3.45
CA PHE A 260 -21.09 8.14 -2.66
C PHE A 260 -21.23 6.71 -3.20
N ILE A 261 -22.44 6.29 -3.58
CA ILE A 261 -22.70 4.94 -4.11
C ILE A 261 -22.01 4.69 -5.46
N VAL A 262 -21.82 5.74 -6.27
CA VAL A 262 -21.16 5.66 -7.58
C VAL A 262 -19.65 5.78 -7.41
N ILE A 263 -19.20 6.88 -6.82
CA ILE A 263 -17.80 7.29 -6.83
C ILE A 263 -16.98 6.36 -5.94
N SER A 264 -17.45 5.98 -4.75
CA SER A 264 -16.64 5.18 -3.83
C SER A 264 -16.33 3.77 -4.39
N PRO A 265 -17.29 3.00 -4.91
CA PRO A 265 -16.95 1.72 -5.53
C PRO A 265 -16.13 1.88 -6.81
N LEU A 266 -16.37 2.91 -7.62
CA LEU A 266 -15.55 3.18 -8.80
C LEU A 266 -14.11 3.54 -8.44
N ALA A 267 -13.88 4.24 -7.32
CA ALA A 267 -12.56 4.60 -6.82
C ALA A 267 -11.72 3.40 -6.38
N ALA A 268 -12.36 2.25 -6.12
CA ALA A 268 -11.63 0.99 -5.94
C ALA A 268 -10.97 0.49 -7.24
N PHE A 269 -11.41 0.95 -8.42
CA PHE A 269 -10.90 0.48 -9.71
C PHE A 269 -10.26 1.60 -10.54
N ILE A 270 -10.81 2.81 -10.49
CA ILE A 270 -10.33 3.97 -11.23
C ILE A 270 -9.60 4.87 -10.25
N SER A 271 -8.53 5.52 -10.70
CA SER A 271 -7.75 6.38 -9.81
C SER A 271 -8.58 7.53 -9.23
N ASP A 272 -8.47 7.71 -7.91
CA ASP A 272 -9.20 8.70 -7.12
C ASP A 272 -9.17 10.11 -7.76
N HIS A 273 -8.02 10.55 -8.26
CA HIS A 273 -7.84 11.87 -8.87
C HIS A 273 -8.57 12.02 -10.22
N ALA A 274 -8.61 10.95 -11.03
CA ALA A 274 -9.33 10.95 -12.30
C ALA A 274 -10.84 11.06 -12.06
N LEU A 275 -11.37 10.30 -11.09
CA LEU A 275 -12.77 10.40 -10.70
C LEU A 275 -13.13 11.78 -10.18
N ALA A 276 -12.33 12.37 -9.29
CA ALA A 276 -12.57 13.71 -8.80
C ALA A 276 -12.64 14.74 -9.94
N ALA A 277 -11.69 14.69 -10.89
CA ALA A 277 -11.67 15.60 -12.04
C ALA A 277 -12.87 15.42 -12.98
N MET A 278 -13.39 14.19 -13.11
CA MET A 278 -14.56 13.91 -13.94
C MET A 278 -15.88 14.35 -13.31
N PHE A 279 -16.05 14.09 -12.02
CA PHE A 279 -17.30 14.39 -11.32
C PHE A 279 -17.39 15.85 -10.90
N LEU A 280 -16.26 16.56 -10.79
CA LEU A 280 -16.25 17.98 -10.43
C LEU A 280 -17.09 18.85 -11.39
N PRO A 281 -16.92 18.80 -12.73
CA PRO A 281 -17.80 19.51 -13.66
C PRO A 281 -19.28 19.18 -13.48
N ILE A 282 -19.61 17.93 -13.17
CA ILE A 282 -20.99 17.49 -12.92
C ILE A 282 -21.53 18.16 -11.65
N GLY A 283 -20.75 18.15 -10.56
CA GLY A 283 -21.09 18.85 -9.33
C GLY A 283 -21.30 20.36 -9.56
N MET A 284 -20.46 20.99 -10.38
CA MET A 284 -20.56 22.41 -10.71
C MET A 284 -21.81 22.71 -11.55
N LEU A 285 -22.09 21.89 -12.56
CA LEU A 285 -23.29 22.01 -13.39
C LEU A 285 -24.57 21.83 -12.57
N LEU A 286 -24.57 20.87 -11.63
CA LEU A 286 -25.71 20.66 -10.74
C LEU A 286 -25.94 21.86 -9.82
N TYR A 287 -24.86 22.44 -9.29
CA TYR A 287 -24.95 23.66 -8.48
C TYR A 287 -25.46 24.85 -9.31
N GLN A 288 -24.79 25.19 -10.41
CA GLN A 288 -25.10 26.39 -11.21
C GLN A 288 -26.52 26.35 -11.78
N ASN A 289 -26.99 25.20 -12.25
CA ASN A 289 -28.34 25.05 -12.80
C ASN A 289 -29.44 24.82 -11.74
N SER A 290 -29.08 24.81 -10.45
CA SER A 290 -30.05 24.72 -9.35
C SER A 290 -30.42 26.07 -8.73
N LEU A 291 -29.62 27.11 -9.00
CA LEU A 291 -29.86 28.46 -8.52
C LEU A 291 -31.15 29.03 -9.11
N THR A 292 -31.87 29.79 -8.30
CA THR A 292 -33.14 30.43 -8.69
C THR A 292 -33.04 31.94 -8.50
N ASN A 293 -33.97 32.71 -9.05
CA ASN A 293 -34.01 34.16 -8.83
C ASN A 293 -34.17 34.52 -7.33
N GLU A 294 -34.82 33.64 -6.55
CA GLU A 294 -35.01 33.80 -5.10
C GLU A 294 -33.76 33.45 -4.29
N VAL A 295 -32.97 32.48 -4.78
CA VAL A 295 -31.70 32.06 -4.16
C VAL A 295 -30.60 32.12 -5.22
N PRO A 296 -30.06 33.32 -5.50
CA PRO A 296 -29.03 33.51 -6.52
C PRO A 296 -27.67 32.93 -6.11
N GLU A 297 -27.47 32.65 -4.82
CA GLU A 297 -26.26 32.00 -4.30
C GLU A 297 -26.59 31.09 -3.10
N ASP A 298 -26.20 29.81 -3.20
CA ASP A 298 -26.28 28.83 -2.10
C ASP A 298 -24.91 28.18 -1.85
N LYS A 299 -24.06 28.84 -1.05
CA LYS A 299 -22.69 28.36 -0.76
C LYS A 299 -22.68 26.99 -0.09
N GLU A 300 -23.64 26.68 0.78
CA GLU A 300 -23.68 25.39 1.48
C GLU A 300 -24.03 24.26 0.52
N LEU A 301 -24.87 24.49 -0.50
CA LEU A 301 -25.10 23.52 -1.57
C LEU A 301 -23.83 23.25 -2.39
N ALA A 302 -23.13 24.31 -2.81
CA ALA A 302 -21.87 24.16 -3.55
C ALA A 302 -20.86 23.35 -2.75
N LYS A 303 -20.62 23.73 -1.49
CA LYS A 303 -19.71 23.04 -0.57
C LYS A 303 -20.07 21.57 -0.41
N MET A 304 -21.36 21.27 -0.19
CA MET A 304 -21.88 19.92 -0.03
C MET A 304 -21.62 19.03 -1.26
N LEU A 305 -21.87 19.54 -2.47
CA LEU A 305 -21.64 18.77 -3.70
C LEU A 305 -20.15 18.50 -3.93
N MET A 306 -19.30 19.52 -3.77
CA MET A 306 -17.86 19.38 -4.00
C MET A 306 -17.18 18.46 -2.97
N ILE A 307 -17.49 18.64 -1.68
CA ILE A 307 -16.88 17.82 -0.62
C ILE A 307 -17.34 16.36 -0.70
N THR A 308 -18.57 16.12 -1.14
CA THR A 308 -19.09 14.76 -1.36
C THR A 308 -18.25 14.02 -2.40
N ILE A 309 -17.88 14.68 -3.50
CA ILE A 309 -17.05 14.08 -4.56
C ILE A 309 -15.67 13.70 -3.99
N ALA A 310 -15.01 14.61 -3.27
CA ALA A 310 -13.69 14.33 -2.69
C ALA A 310 -13.73 13.22 -1.65
N MET A 311 -14.69 13.27 -0.72
CA MET A 311 -14.82 12.25 0.33
C MET A 311 -15.14 10.87 -0.26
N ALA A 312 -16.01 10.80 -1.27
CA ALA A 312 -16.33 9.54 -1.94
C ALA A 312 -15.09 8.91 -2.61
N CYS A 313 -14.24 9.73 -3.25
CA CYS A 313 -12.97 9.24 -3.81
C CYS A 313 -12.06 8.69 -2.70
N ASN A 314 -11.83 9.43 -1.62
CA ASN A 314 -10.92 9.03 -0.55
C ASN A 314 -11.38 7.75 0.16
N ILE A 315 -12.69 7.58 0.39
CA ILE A 315 -13.26 6.40 1.05
C ILE A 315 -13.19 5.16 0.17
N GLY A 316 -13.33 5.33 -1.14
CA GLY A 316 -13.45 4.23 -2.08
C GLY A 316 -12.17 3.47 -2.36
N GLY A 317 -11.05 4.17 -2.49
CA GLY A 317 -9.84 3.55 -3.03
C GLY A 317 -9.17 2.44 -2.19
N PRO A 318 -9.39 2.27 -0.87
CA PRO A 318 -8.97 1.05 -0.16
C PRO A 318 -9.71 -0.23 -0.60
N GLY A 319 -10.86 -0.12 -1.26
CA GLY A 319 -11.78 -1.22 -1.53
C GLY A 319 -11.24 -2.34 -2.42
N ALA A 320 -10.29 -2.05 -3.32
CA ALA A 320 -9.64 -3.06 -4.16
C ALA A 320 -8.18 -2.69 -4.45
N PRO A 321 -7.31 -3.66 -4.80
CA PRO A 321 -5.89 -3.40 -5.06
C PRO A 321 -5.64 -2.32 -6.11
N SER A 322 -6.50 -2.21 -7.12
CA SER A 322 -6.40 -1.21 -8.20
C SER A 322 -6.71 0.23 -7.79
N GLY A 323 -7.39 0.46 -6.67
CA GLY A 323 -7.93 1.78 -6.33
C GLY A 323 -6.87 2.78 -5.95
N GLY A 324 -5.80 2.31 -5.31
CA GLY A 324 -4.66 3.13 -4.97
C GLY A 324 -3.43 2.29 -4.68
N ALA A 325 -2.26 2.84 -4.98
CA ALA A 325 -1.02 2.10 -4.82
C ALA A 325 -0.67 1.76 -3.37
N ARG A 326 -1.23 2.49 -2.38
CA ARG A 326 -1.14 2.11 -0.97
C ARG A 326 -1.51 0.64 -0.73
N ASN A 327 -2.52 0.13 -1.43
CA ASN A 327 -2.96 -1.26 -1.32
C ASN A 327 -1.89 -2.20 -1.86
N VAL A 328 -1.43 -1.94 -3.08
CA VAL A 328 -0.42 -2.75 -3.79
C VAL A 328 0.92 -2.75 -3.06
N ILE A 329 1.33 -1.60 -2.53
CA ILE A 329 2.55 -1.44 -1.72
C ILE A 329 2.47 -2.36 -0.50
N MET A 330 1.36 -2.30 0.26
CA MET A 330 1.19 -3.15 1.44
C MET A 330 1.09 -4.64 1.09
N MET A 331 0.44 -5.01 -0.03
CA MET A 331 0.43 -6.38 -0.54
C MET A 331 1.83 -6.88 -0.89
N THR A 332 2.64 -6.01 -1.51
CA THR A 332 4.02 -6.31 -1.92
C THR A 332 4.90 -6.50 -0.72
N TYR A 333 4.86 -5.58 0.25
CA TYR A 333 5.60 -5.69 1.50
C TYR A 333 5.25 -6.97 2.25
N LEU A 334 3.95 -7.31 2.32
CA LEU A 334 3.52 -8.53 2.98
C LEU A 334 4.07 -9.81 2.29
N SER A 335 4.12 -9.82 0.95
CA SER A 335 4.69 -10.93 0.17
C SER A 335 6.21 -11.01 0.26
N ASP A 336 6.90 -9.88 0.08
CA ASP A 336 8.35 -9.84 -0.04
C ASP A 336 9.04 -10.00 1.33
N MET A 337 8.51 -9.35 2.37
CA MET A 337 9.08 -9.39 3.72
C MET A 337 8.66 -10.66 4.47
N PHE A 338 7.40 -11.08 4.36
CA PHE A 338 6.84 -12.15 5.19
C PHE A 338 6.37 -13.38 4.40
N GLY A 339 6.47 -13.37 3.07
CA GLY A 339 6.07 -14.50 2.23
C GLY A 339 4.58 -14.76 2.19
N MET A 340 3.75 -13.80 2.60
CA MET A 340 2.31 -13.94 2.65
C MET A 340 1.67 -13.18 1.50
N ASP A 341 1.08 -13.94 0.58
CA ASP A 341 0.42 -13.36 -0.59
C ASP A 341 -1.08 -13.18 -0.34
N ILE A 342 -1.56 -11.95 -0.49
CA ILE A 342 -2.99 -11.64 -0.57
C ILE A 342 -3.39 -11.63 -2.05
N GLY A 343 -4.41 -12.42 -2.41
CA GLY A 343 -4.97 -12.38 -3.76
C GLY A 343 -5.89 -11.17 -3.97
N TYR A 344 -6.17 -10.83 -5.24
CA TYR A 344 -7.01 -9.68 -5.56
C TYR A 344 -8.43 -9.81 -4.99
N ALA A 345 -9.10 -10.94 -5.23
CA ALA A 345 -10.43 -11.22 -4.67
C ALA A 345 -10.42 -11.28 -3.14
N GLN A 346 -9.33 -11.79 -2.57
CA GLN A 346 -9.14 -11.84 -1.12
C GLN A 346 -9.11 -10.43 -0.54
N TRP A 347 -8.33 -9.51 -1.12
CA TRP A 347 -8.29 -8.10 -0.70
C TRP A 347 -9.67 -7.45 -0.74
N ILE A 348 -10.41 -7.61 -1.84
CA ILE A 348 -11.78 -7.09 -1.95
C ILE A 348 -12.67 -7.64 -0.85
N GLY A 349 -12.59 -8.94 -0.56
CA GLY A 349 -13.35 -9.56 0.52
C GLY A 349 -13.12 -8.91 1.89
N TYR A 350 -11.88 -8.53 2.22
CA TYR A 350 -11.56 -7.88 3.50
C TYR A 350 -11.86 -6.37 3.50
N CYS A 351 -11.54 -5.66 2.43
CA CYS A 351 -11.51 -4.19 2.41
C CYS A 351 -12.79 -3.55 1.83
N MET A 352 -13.53 -4.21 0.94
CA MET A 352 -14.78 -3.65 0.38
C MET A 352 -15.87 -3.43 1.44
N PRO A 353 -16.04 -4.29 2.47
CA PRO A 353 -17.00 -4.03 3.55
C PRO A 353 -16.75 -2.70 4.28
N PHE A 354 -15.49 -2.27 4.42
CA PHE A 354 -15.16 -0.94 4.96
C PHE A 354 -15.78 0.17 4.11
N VAL A 355 -15.61 0.11 2.78
CA VAL A 355 -16.15 1.09 1.84
C VAL A 355 -17.68 1.12 1.91
N ILE A 356 -18.31 -0.05 1.91
CA ILE A 356 -19.78 -0.18 1.97
C ILE A 356 -20.34 0.45 3.25
N MET A 357 -19.67 0.27 4.39
CA MET A 357 -20.10 0.87 5.67
C MET A 357 -19.79 2.37 5.74
N MET A 358 -18.68 2.83 5.15
CA MET A 358 -18.32 4.24 5.14
C MET A 358 -19.24 5.10 4.26
N ILE A 359 -19.82 4.54 3.18
CA ILE A 359 -20.77 5.25 2.30
C ILE A 359 -21.92 5.89 3.10
N PRO A 360 -22.77 5.14 3.85
CA PRO A 360 -23.87 5.73 4.59
C PRO A 360 -23.39 6.61 5.74
N LEU A 361 -22.30 6.25 6.43
CA LEU A 361 -21.77 7.05 7.55
C LEU A 361 -21.34 8.45 7.08
N THR A 362 -20.59 8.51 5.99
CA THR A 362 -20.10 9.78 5.43
C THR A 362 -21.23 10.59 4.83
N TRP A 363 -22.19 9.92 4.19
CA TRP A 363 -23.38 10.58 3.69
C TRP A 363 -24.18 11.24 4.81
N VAL A 364 -24.43 10.53 5.93
CA VAL A 364 -25.12 11.11 7.09
C VAL A 364 -24.37 12.31 7.64
N VAL A 365 -23.06 12.18 7.90
CA VAL A 365 -22.23 13.27 8.45
C VAL A 365 -22.23 14.49 7.53
N THR A 366 -22.06 14.28 6.22
CA THR A 366 -22.07 15.37 5.22
C THR A 366 -23.42 16.09 5.20
N ASN A 367 -24.54 15.35 5.24
CA ASN A 367 -25.89 15.91 5.24
C ASN A 367 -26.28 16.58 6.57
N MET A 368 -25.64 16.22 7.69
CA MET A 368 -25.83 16.89 8.98
C MET A 368 -25.07 18.22 9.06
N ILE A 369 -23.88 18.27 8.45
CA ILE A 369 -22.97 19.42 8.53
C ILE A 369 -23.38 20.54 7.58
N PHE A 370 -23.69 20.22 6.33
CA PHE A 370 -24.06 21.22 5.32
C PHE A 370 -25.58 21.31 5.18
N LYS A 371 -26.11 22.52 5.28
CA LYS A 371 -27.55 22.79 5.28
C LYS A 371 -27.92 23.73 4.12
N PRO A 372 -28.07 23.19 2.89
CA PRO A 372 -28.42 24.00 1.72
C PRO A 372 -29.84 24.55 1.83
N LYS A 373 -30.07 25.72 1.23
CA LYS A 373 -31.40 26.34 1.09
C LYS A 373 -32.17 25.70 -0.07
N ILE A 374 -31.49 25.43 -1.17
CA ILE A 374 -32.05 24.72 -2.33
C ILE A 374 -32.00 23.23 -2.04
N THR A 375 -33.17 22.56 -2.08
CA THR A 375 -33.29 21.12 -1.80
C THR A 375 -33.68 20.29 -3.02
N SER A 376 -34.19 20.93 -4.08
CA SER A 376 -34.57 20.29 -5.33
C SER A 376 -33.56 20.60 -6.43
N LEU A 377 -32.96 19.56 -7.00
CA LEU A 377 -32.03 19.64 -8.15
C LEU A 377 -32.73 19.22 -9.45
N ALA A 378 -34.06 19.13 -9.47
CA ALA A 378 -34.84 18.73 -10.64
C ALA A 378 -34.61 19.57 -11.90
N PRO A 379 -34.44 20.92 -11.81
CA PRO A 379 -34.11 21.73 -12.99
C PRO A 379 -32.74 21.36 -13.57
N ALA A 380 -31.73 21.24 -12.70
CA ALA A 380 -30.37 20.91 -13.09
C ALA A 380 -30.26 19.50 -13.71
N MET A 381 -30.99 18.53 -13.18
CA MET A 381 -31.03 17.16 -13.70
C MET A 381 -31.65 17.07 -15.09
N ARG A 382 -32.70 17.85 -15.39
CA ARG A 382 -33.29 17.92 -16.74
C ARG A 382 -32.32 18.47 -17.77
N HIS A 383 -31.51 19.46 -17.37
CA HIS A 383 -30.44 19.99 -18.23
C HIS A 383 -29.35 18.93 -18.48
N LEU A 384 -28.94 18.22 -17.43
CA LEU A 384 -27.98 17.12 -17.51
C LEU A 384 -28.49 16.03 -18.46
N GLU A 385 -29.75 15.58 -18.32
CA GLU A 385 -30.39 14.59 -19.20
C GLU A 385 -30.38 15.00 -20.68
N GLY A 386 -30.59 16.29 -20.96
CA GLY A 386 -30.54 16.84 -22.31
C GLY A 386 -29.13 16.81 -22.93
N GLU A 387 -28.09 17.11 -22.17
CA GLU A 387 -26.69 16.98 -22.62
C GLU A 387 -26.30 15.51 -22.84
N ILE A 388 -26.81 14.62 -22.00
CA ILE A 388 -26.54 13.18 -22.02
C ILE A 388 -27.20 12.49 -23.22
N GLY A 389 -28.43 12.88 -23.58
CA GLY A 389 -29.13 12.35 -24.75
C GLY A 389 -28.30 12.48 -26.05
N LYS A 390 -27.40 13.46 -26.11
CA LYS A 390 -26.49 13.69 -27.23
C LYS A 390 -25.37 12.64 -27.33
N MET A 391 -25.07 11.85 -26.29
CA MET A 391 -24.03 10.81 -26.32
C MET A 391 -24.40 9.55 -27.14
N GLY A 392 -25.67 9.35 -27.49
CA GLY A 392 -26.11 8.25 -28.36
C GLY A 392 -25.91 6.82 -27.80
N LYS A 393 -26.00 5.81 -28.67
CA LYS A 393 -25.83 4.37 -28.33
C LYS A 393 -24.35 4.00 -28.05
N TRP A 394 -24.12 2.86 -27.40
CA TRP A 394 -22.77 2.33 -27.14
C TRP A 394 -21.95 2.20 -28.42
N ASN A 395 -20.74 2.76 -28.42
CA ASN A 395 -19.78 2.61 -29.51
C ASN A 395 -18.99 1.30 -29.36
N LYS A 396 -18.54 0.70 -30.46
CA LYS A 396 -17.63 -0.46 -30.51
C LYS A 396 -16.43 -0.31 -29.55
N HIS A 397 -15.79 0.86 -29.50
CA HIS A 397 -14.66 1.09 -28.59
C HIS A 397 -15.06 0.99 -27.11
N GLN A 398 -16.26 1.45 -26.75
CA GLN A 398 -16.77 1.37 -25.37
C GLN A 398 -17.15 -0.07 -24.99
N ILE A 399 -17.67 -0.84 -25.95
CA ILE A 399 -18.00 -2.25 -25.76
C ILE A 399 -16.73 -3.07 -25.57
N TRP A 400 -15.74 -2.92 -26.46
CA TRP A 400 -14.44 -3.57 -26.32
C TRP A 400 -13.72 -3.15 -25.04
N ALA A 401 -13.83 -1.88 -24.65
CA ALA A 401 -13.29 -1.40 -23.38
C ALA A 401 -13.83 -2.21 -22.18
N MET A 402 -15.15 -2.41 -22.15
CA MET A 402 -15.82 -3.21 -21.10
C MET A 402 -15.47 -4.70 -21.17
N ILE A 403 -15.44 -5.30 -22.36
CA ILE A 403 -15.13 -6.73 -22.53
C ILE A 403 -13.73 -7.03 -22.00
N ILE A 404 -12.72 -6.26 -22.43
CA ILE A 404 -11.33 -6.46 -22.00
C ILE A 404 -11.22 -6.26 -20.48
N PHE A 405 -11.88 -5.25 -19.93
CA PHE A 405 -11.91 -5.04 -18.47
C PHE A 405 -12.49 -6.23 -17.71
N VAL A 406 -13.63 -6.78 -18.16
CA VAL A 406 -14.25 -7.96 -17.53
C VAL A 406 -13.32 -9.18 -17.60
N VAL A 407 -12.65 -9.40 -18.73
CA VAL A 407 -11.67 -10.48 -18.90
C VAL A 407 -10.46 -10.28 -17.96
N MET A 408 -9.96 -9.06 -17.82
CA MET A 408 -8.88 -8.73 -16.88
C MET A 408 -9.28 -9.01 -15.43
N VAL A 409 -10.46 -8.54 -15.01
CA VAL A 409 -10.99 -8.76 -13.64
C VAL A 409 -11.16 -10.25 -13.38
N PHE A 410 -11.69 -11.00 -14.35
CA PHE A 410 -11.78 -12.46 -14.27
C PHE A 410 -10.38 -13.10 -14.11
N GLY A 411 -9.39 -12.63 -14.87
CA GLY A 411 -8.00 -13.06 -14.73
C GLY A 411 -7.45 -12.83 -13.33
N TRP A 412 -7.64 -11.65 -12.73
CA TRP A 412 -7.20 -11.37 -11.36
C TRP A 412 -7.88 -12.25 -10.30
N PHE A 413 -9.16 -12.59 -10.49
CA PHE A 413 -9.90 -13.45 -9.57
C PHE A 413 -9.47 -14.92 -9.67
N THR A 414 -9.11 -15.37 -10.87
CA THR A 414 -8.80 -16.78 -11.16
C THR A 414 -7.31 -17.11 -11.15
N GLU A 415 -6.41 -16.13 -11.16
CA GLU A 415 -4.95 -16.29 -11.23
C GLU A 415 -4.41 -17.37 -10.28
N LYS A 416 -4.72 -17.23 -8.99
CA LYS A 416 -4.23 -18.15 -7.95
C LYS A 416 -4.82 -19.56 -8.12
N ALA A 417 -6.10 -19.65 -8.49
CA ALA A 417 -6.79 -20.92 -8.69
C ALA A 417 -6.25 -21.66 -9.93
N PHE A 418 -6.02 -20.95 -11.04
CA PHE A 418 -5.47 -21.51 -12.28
C PHE A 418 -4.01 -21.91 -12.14
N TYR A 419 -3.22 -21.15 -11.37
CA TYR A 419 -1.88 -21.57 -11.00
C TYR A 419 -1.90 -22.86 -10.16
N GLN A 420 -2.80 -22.97 -9.17
CA GLN A 420 -2.94 -24.18 -8.35
C GLN A 420 -3.47 -25.39 -9.14
N ALA A 421 -4.33 -25.16 -10.13
CA ALA A 421 -4.84 -26.17 -11.05
C ALA A 421 -3.81 -26.62 -12.11
N GLY A 422 -2.63 -25.98 -12.16
CA GLY A 422 -1.57 -26.32 -13.12
C GLY A 422 -1.80 -25.80 -14.55
N ILE A 423 -2.80 -24.94 -14.75
CA ILE A 423 -3.09 -24.32 -16.06
C ILE A 423 -1.95 -23.37 -16.45
N TYR A 424 -1.43 -22.60 -15.48
CA TYR A 424 -0.28 -21.75 -15.68
C TYR A 424 1.00 -22.42 -15.15
N PRO A 425 2.09 -22.46 -15.95
CA PRO A 425 3.34 -23.08 -15.51
C PRO A 425 4.03 -22.28 -14.40
N ILE A 426 3.75 -20.98 -14.33
CA ILE A 426 4.28 -20.03 -13.36
C ILE A 426 3.15 -19.17 -12.80
N ARG A 427 3.37 -18.62 -11.61
CA ARG A 427 2.48 -17.62 -11.04
C ARG A 427 2.59 -16.34 -11.84
N LEU A 428 1.48 -15.85 -12.39
CA LEU A 428 1.47 -14.67 -13.26
C LEU A 428 1.53 -13.38 -12.43
N GLY A 429 0.99 -13.40 -11.20
CA GLY A 429 0.85 -12.19 -10.41
C GLY A 429 -0.24 -11.27 -10.96
N ILE A 430 -0.47 -10.16 -10.27
CA ILE A 430 -1.50 -9.20 -10.67
C ILE A 430 -0.98 -8.25 -11.75
N GLY A 431 0.32 -7.98 -11.77
CA GLY A 431 0.95 -7.04 -12.69
C GLY A 431 0.98 -7.49 -14.13
N VAL A 432 1.34 -8.76 -14.37
CA VAL A 432 1.35 -9.34 -15.72
C VAL A 432 -0.04 -9.27 -16.37
N ILE A 433 -1.09 -9.58 -15.61
CA ILE A 433 -2.48 -9.52 -16.10
C ILE A 433 -2.89 -8.07 -16.44
N ALA A 434 -2.47 -7.10 -15.62
CA ALA A 434 -2.76 -5.68 -15.86
C ALA A 434 -2.13 -5.18 -17.16
N VAL A 435 -0.84 -5.49 -17.39
CA VAL A 435 -0.12 -5.10 -18.60
C VAL A 435 -0.63 -5.86 -19.83
N ALA A 436 -0.99 -7.14 -19.70
CA ALA A 436 -1.63 -7.90 -20.78
C ALA A 436 -2.96 -7.25 -21.21
N GLY A 437 -3.74 -6.76 -20.26
CA GLY A 437 -4.95 -5.97 -20.52
C GLY A 437 -4.67 -4.66 -21.26
N ALA A 438 -3.63 -3.93 -20.85
CA ALA A 438 -3.19 -2.72 -21.54
C ALA A 438 -2.79 -3.00 -23.00
N VAL A 439 -2.05 -4.09 -23.24
CA VAL A 439 -1.72 -4.53 -24.60
C VAL A 439 -2.97 -4.94 -25.38
N ALA A 440 -3.93 -5.61 -24.75
CA ALA A 440 -5.19 -5.98 -25.40
C ALA A 440 -5.99 -4.75 -25.87
N TYR A 441 -5.98 -3.63 -25.12
CA TYR A 441 -6.61 -2.38 -25.59
C TYR A 441 -5.92 -1.78 -26.82
N LEU A 442 -4.60 -1.90 -26.94
CA LEU A 442 -3.86 -1.48 -28.13
C LEU A 442 -4.24 -2.35 -29.33
N LEU A 443 -4.25 -3.67 -29.14
CA LEU A 443 -4.60 -4.63 -30.19
C LEU A 443 -6.05 -4.48 -30.66
N ALA A 444 -6.98 -4.15 -29.76
CA ALA A 444 -8.39 -3.90 -30.08
C ALA A 444 -8.64 -2.49 -30.69
N GLY A 445 -7.60 -1.66 -30.85
CA GLY A 445 -7.72 -0.31 -31.39
C GLY A 445 -8.52 0.65 -30.50
N VAL A 446 -8.64 0.37 -29.19
CA VAL A 446 -9.32 1.24 -28.22
C VAL A 446 -8.45 2.47 -27.92
N VAL A 447 -7.14 2.24 -27.79
CA VAL A 447 -6.11 3.25 -27.54
C VAL A 447 -4.96 3.07 -28.52
N ASN A 448 -4.19 4.13 -28.77
CA ASN A 448 -2.87 4.04 -29.37
C ASN A 448 -1.80 4.32 -28.30
N TRP A 449 -0.51 4.10 -28.63
CA TRP A 449 0.56 4.32 -27.65
C TRP A 449 0.65 5.79 -27.20
N ARG A 450 0.32 6.75 -28.07
CA ARG A 450 0.33 8.18 -27.71
C ARG A 450 -0.71 8.50 -26.65
N ASP A 451 -1.87 7.85 -26.70
CA ASP A 451 -2.88 7.96 -25.63
C ASP A 451 -2.30 7.54 -24.29
N TYR A 452 -1.55 6.44 -24.23
CA TYR A 452 -0.88 6.02 -22.99
C TYR A 452 0.22 7.00 -22.58
N GLN A 453 1.06 7.43 -23.52
CA GLN A 453 2.13 8.37 -23.23
C GLN A 453 1.61 9.69 -22.61
N GLU A 454 0.50 10.21 -23.12
CA GLU A 454 -0.04 11.52 -22.69
C GLU A 454 -1.01 11.44 -21.51
N LYS A 455 -1.75 10.34 -21.36
CA LYS A 455 -2.82 10.22 -20.34
C LYS A 455 -2.41 9.39 -19.12
N VAL A 456 -1.39 8.55 -19.23
CA VAL A 456 -0.87 7.81 -18.08
C VAL A 456 0.09 8.70 -17.32
N ASP A 457 -0.11 8.80 -16.01
CA ASP A 457 0.85 9.47 -15.13
C ASP A 457 2.04 8.53 -14.86
N TRP A 458 3.08 8.65 -15.67
CA TRP A 458 4.31 7.88 -15.51
C TRP A 458 5.08 8.25 -14.24
N GLY A 459 4.90 9.48 -13.73
CA GLY A 459 5.52 9.91 -12.49
C GLY A 459 5.04 9.06 -11.31
N VAL A 460 3.75 8.75 -11.30
CA VAL A 460 3.11 7.87 -10.33
C VAL A 460 3.71 6.46 -10.37
N VAL A 461 3.97 5.89 -11.56
CA VAL A 461 4.61 4.56 -11.70
C VAL A 461 6.00 4.55 -11.04
N TRP A 462 6.84 5.55 -11.35
CA TRP A 462 8.19 5.65 -10.79
C TRP A 462 8.20 5.94 -9.30
N LEU A 463 7.26 6.76 -8.82
CA LEU A 463 7.07 7.04 -7.40
C LEU A 463 6.89 5.74 -6.60
N TYR A 464 6.03 4.84 -7.09
CA TYR A 464 5.77 3.57 -6.42
C TYR A 464 6.90 2.58 -6.53
N ALA A 465 7.61 2.56 -7.66
CA ALA A 465 8.83 1.78 -7.77
C ALA A 465 9.87 2.22 -6.73
N GLY A 466 10.04 3.53 -6.52
CA GLY A 466 10.88 4.08 -5.44
C GLY A 466 10.39 3.72 -4.04
N ALA A 467 9.07 3.75 -3.80
CA ALA A 467 8.47 3.31 -2.53
C ALA A 467 8.80 1.85 -2.22
N ILE A 468 8.67 0.95 -3.19
CA ILE A 468 8.97 -0.48 -3.01
C ILE A 468 10.45 -0.69 -2.66
N ILE A 469 11.35 0.01 -3.36
CA ILE A 469 12.80 -0.01 -3.03
C ILE A 469 13.03 0.48 -1.62
N PHE A 470 12.40 1.59 -1.25
CA PHE A 470 12.51 2.19 0.07
C PHE A 470 12.11 1.19 1.16
N GLY A 471 10.92 0.60 1.10
CA GLY A 471 10.48 -0.36 2.12
C GLY A 471 11.30 -1.64 2.16
N HIS A 472 11.66 -2.19 1.00
CA HIS A 472 12.52 -3.38 0.92
C HIS A 472 13.90 -3.14 1.54
N THR A 473 14.43 -1.93 1.36
CA THR A 473 15.69 -1.53 1.99
C THR A 473 15.54 -1.44 3.49
N LEU A 474 14.47 -0.81 4.01
CA LEU A 474 14.26 -0.74 5.45
C LEU A 474 14.16 -2.12 6.11
N ASP A 475 13.49 -3.06 5.44
CA ASP A 475 13.38 -4.43 5.92
C ASP A 475 14.72 -5.17 5.87
N LYS A 476 15.37 -5.20 4.70
CA LYS A 476 16.64 -5.93 4.49
C LYS A 476 17.77 -5.43 5.39
N THR A 477 17.81 -4.14 5.69
CA THR A 477 18.83 -3.58 6.56
C THR A 477 18.53 -3.82 8.03
N GLY A 478 17.27 -4.08 8.41
CA GLY A 478 16.81 -4.13 9.80
C GLY A 478 16.41 -2.76 10.37
N ALA A 479 16.44 -1.70 9.56
CA ALA A 479 16.01 -0.37 9.99
C ALA A 479 14.53 -0.33 10.38
N ALA A 480 13.66 -1.03 9.63
CA ALA A 480 12.24 -1.16 9.96
C ALA A 480 12.02 -1.83 11.32
N TYR A 481 12.78 -2.90 11.61
CA TYR A 481 12.73 -3.60 12.89
C TYR A 481 13.19 -2.71 14.05
N TRP A 482 14.27 -1.95 13.87
CA TRP A 482 14.76 -1.01 14.89
C TRP A 482 13.75 0.11 15.19
N LEU A 483 13.12 0.68 14.15
CA LEU A 483 12.07 1.69 14.30
C LEU A 483 10.85 1.10 15.02
N ALA A 484 10.43 -0.11 14.64
CA ALA A 484 9.32 -0.81 15.27
C ALA A 484 9.59 -1.04 16.76
N GLN A 485 10.76 -1.56 17.14
CA GLN A 485 11.11 -1.76 18.54
C GLN A 485 11.09 -0.45 19.33
N SER A 486 11.64 0.62 18.75
CA SER A 486 11.65 1.95 19.37
C SER A 486 10.23 2.48 19.64
N VAL A 487 9.28 2.21 18.72
CA VAL A 487 7.87 2.57 18.90
C VAL A 487 7.21 1.70 19.97
N ILE A 488 7.48 0.39 20.01
CA ILE A 488 6.95 -0.51 21.06
C ILE A 488 7.42 -0.06 22.44
N ASP A 489 8.71 0.22 22.59
CA ASP A 489 9.30 0.63 23.86
C ASP A 489 8.69 1.96 24.36
N LEU A 490 8.37 2.87 23.44
CA LEU A 490 7.68 4.13 23.75
C LEU A 490 6.22 3.93 24.17
N LEU A 491 5.52 2.96 23.56
CA LEU A 491 4.09 2.70 23.81
C LEU A 491 3.84 1.71 24.96
N ALA A 492 4.84 0.92 25.36
CA ALA A 492 4.73 -0.07 26.42
C ALA A 492 4.25 0.50 27.77
N PRO A 493 4.72 1.67 28.25
CA PRO A 493 4.22 2.28 29.49
C PRO A 493 2.73 2.63 29.45
N LEU A 494 2.16 2.81 28.26
CA LEU A 494 0.75 3.17 28.06
C LEU A 494 -0.17 1.96 27.87
N GLY A 495 0.36 0.73 27.97
CA GLY A 495 -0.40 -0.50 27.70
C GLY A 495 -0.81 -0.66 26.22
N MET A 496 -0.25 0.14 25.32
CA MET A 496 -0.56 0.15 23.88
C MET A 496 0.46 -0.64 23.04
N SER A 497 1.21 -1.54 23.67
CA SER A 497 2.27 -2.32 23.01
C SER A 497 1.78 -3.61 22.34
N GLN A 498 0.52 -4.01 22.52
CA GLN A 498 0.01 -5.27 21.97
C GLN A 498 -1.41 -5.17 21.40
N GLY A 499 -1.76 -6.11 20.50
CA GLY A 499 -3.12 -6.36 20.03
C GLY A 499 -3.81 -5.16 19.35
N ILE A 500 -5.12 -5.03 19.61
CA ILE A 500 -5.97 -3.99 19.01
C ILE A 500 -5.51 -2.56 19.38
N PRO A 501 -5.12 -2.25 20.63
CA PRO A 501 -4.60 -0.92 20.98
C PRO A 501 -3.39 -0.50 20.12
N LEU A 502 -2.44 -1.40 19.89
CA LEU A 502 -1.29 -1.11 19.04
C LEU A 502 -1.72 -0.81 17.59
N MET A 503 -2.67 -1.57 17.05
CA MET A 503 -3.21 -1.33 15.72
C MET A 503 -3.91 0.03 15.64
N LEU A 504 -4.67 0.42 16.65
CA LEU A 504 -5.32 1.72 16.72
C LEU A 504 -4.29 2.87 16.69
N THR A 505 -3.24 2.77 17.51
CA THR A 505 -2.19 3.80 17.55
C THR A 505 -1.43 3.88 16.23
N SER A 506 -1.10 2.73 15.65
CA SER A 506 -0.44 2.63 14.34
C SER A 506 -1.29 3.23 13.21
N ASN A 507 -2.57 2.89 13.16
CA ASN A 507 -3.51 3.43 12.17
C ASN A 507 -3.74 4.92 12.38
N GLY A 508 -3.88 5.37 13.63
CA GLY A 508 -4.00 6.79 13.97
C GLY A 508 -2.79 7.59 13.51
N LEU A 509 -1.58 7.09 13.73
CA LEU A 509 -0.35 7.73 13.22
C LEU A 509 -0.36 7.80 11.69
N THR A 510 -0.70 6.70 11.02
CA THR A 510 -0.80 6.63 9.55
C THR A 510 -1.83 7.64 9.03
N ALA A 511 -2.97 7.73 9.70
CA ALA A 511 -4.08 8.62 9.37
C ALA A 511 -3.74 10.09 9.62
N VAL A 512 -2.86 10.42 10.58
CA VAL A 512 -2.32 11.79 10.74
C VAL A 512 -1.34 12.09 9.62
N LEU A 513 -0.41 11.18 9.35
CA LEU A 513 0.64 11.38 8.34
C LEU A 513 0.05 11.58 6.94
N THR A 514 -0.98 10.83 6.56
CA THR A 514 -1.62 10.99 5.24
C THR A 514 -2.36 12.32 5.05
N ASN A 515 -2.70 13.03 6.14
CA ASN A 515 -3.22 14.40 5.99
C ASN A 515 -2.11 15.40 5.62
N LEU A 516 -0.85 15.06 5.89
CA LEU A 516 0.33 15.91 5.67
C LEU A 516 1.10 15.55 4.39
N MET A 517 0.89 14.36 3.83
CA MET A 517 1.51 13.87 2.59
C MET A 517 0.58 12.92 1.86
N ALA A 518 0.79 12.69 0.56
CA ALA A 518 -0.05 11.79 -0.23
C ALA A 518 -0.11 10.34 0.31
N ASP A 519 -1.26 9.67 0.13
CA ASP A 519 -1.57 8.33 0.65
C ASP A 519 -0.52 7.25 0.35
N GLY A 520 -0.04 7.21 -0.90
CA GLY A 520 0.94 6.21 -1.35
C GLY A 520 2.27 6.36 -0.61
N PRO A 521 2.90 7.55 -0.63
CA PRO A 521 4.03 7.89 0.22
C PRO A 521 3.84 7.59 1.71
N ALA A 522 2.68 7.90 2.29
CA ALA A 522 2.39 7.61 3.70
C ALA A 522 2.43 6.09 3.98
N ALA A 523 1.75 5.29 3.15
CA ALA A 523 1.78 3.83 3.26
C ALA A 523 3.19 3.25 3.02
N ALA A 524 3.94 3.82 2.07
CA ALA A 524 5.32 3.41 1.79
C ALA A 524 6.26 3.66 2.97
N ALA A 525 6.11 4.81 3.63
CA ALA A 525 6.91 5.24 4.77
C ALA A 525 6.61 4.39 6.01
N VAL A 526 5.34 4.21 6.32
CA VAL A 526 4.86 3.61 7.57
C VAL A 526 4.74 2.10 7.48
N GLY A 527 4.42 1.56 6.29
CA GLY A 527 4.17 0.13 6.06
C GLY A 527 5.24 -0.82 6.59
N PRO A 528 6.54 -0.65 6.27
CA PRO A 528 7.59 -1.54 6.77
C PRO A 528 7.65 -1.55 8.30
N ILE A 529 7.40 -0.40 8.94
CA ILE A 529 7.40 -0.24 10.40
C ILE A 529 6.19 -0.97 10.99
N THR A 530 4.98 -0.75 10.46
CA THR A 530 3.75 -1.35 11.01
C THR A 530 3.71 -2.86 10.83
N LEU A 531 4.21 -3.37 9.71
CA LEU A 531 4.33 -4.80 9.51
C LEU A 531 5.39 -5.43 10.44
N ASN A 532 6.54 -4.78 10.63
CA ASN A 532 7.52 -5.26 11.60
C ASN A 532 6.96 -5.23 13.03
N LEU A 533 6.24 -4.16 13.42
CA LEU A 533 5.51 -4.08 14.69
C LEU A 533 4.58 -5.28 14.88
N ALA A 534 3.74 -5.57 13.89
CA ALA A 534 2.82 -6.71 13.95
C ALA A 534 3.56 -8.05 14.05
N SER A 535 4.67 -8.22 13.34
CA SER A 535 5.46 -9.45 13.36
C SER A 535 6.18 -9.71 14.68
N ILE A 536 6.57 -8.65 15.40
CA ILE A 536 7.24 -8.74 16.71
C ILE A 536 6.24 -9.13 17.79
N VAL A 537 5.06 -8.49 17.77
CA VAL A 537 4.07 -8.61 18.83
C VAL A 537 3.26 -9.89 18.70
N HIS A 538 2.86 -10.25 17.48
CA HIS A 538 2.02 -11.43 17.21
C HIS A 538 2.60 -12.24 16.03
N PRO A 539 3.70 -12.98 16.25
CA PRO A 539 4.41 -13.65 15.17
C PRO A 539 3.55 -14.77 14.56
N GLY A 540 3.37 -14.73 13.23
CA GLY A 540 2.74 -15.81 12.48
C GLY A 540 1.23 -15.95 12.67
N THR A 541 0.55 -14.96 13.23
CA THR A 541 -0.91 -14.92 13.41
C THR A 541 -1.61 -14.11 12.30
N THR A 542 -2.94 -14.06 12.33
CA THR A 542 -3.75 -13.18 11.47
C THR A 542 -3.50 -11.68 11.70
N PHE A 543 -2.80 -11.28 12.76
CA PHE A 543 -2.53 -9.86 13.06
C PHE A 543 -1.72 -9.18 11.96
N LEU A 544 -0.77 -9.89 11.36
CA LEU A 544 0.14 -9.35 10.36
C LEU A 544 -0.56 -8.95 9.04
N PRO A 545 -1.35 -9.84 8.38
CA PRO A 545 -2.13 -9.42 7.21
C PRO A 545 -3.19 -8.37 7.55
N PHE A 546 -3.78 -8.40 8.76
CA PHE A 546 -4.75 -7.40 9.18
C PHE A 546 -4.11 -6.03 9.39
N MET A 547 -2.92 -5.96 10.01
CA MET A 547 -2.15 -4.73 10.11
C MET A 547 -1.78 -4.17 8.73
N ALA A 548 -1.46 -5.05 7.76
CA ALA A 548 -1.16 -4.64 6.39
C ALA A 548 -2.35 -3.92 5.73
N MET A 549 -3.53 -4.56 5.79
CA MET A 549 -4.77 -3.99 5.26
C MET A 549 -5.19 -2.74 6.05
N ALA A 550 -5.00 -2.77 7.37
CA ALA A 550 -5.35 -1.66 8.24
C ALA A 550 -4.51 -0.40 7.95
N THR A 551 -3.20 -0.57 7.78
CA THR A 551 -2.29 0.51 7.39
C THR A 551 -2.65 1.06 6.01
N ALA A 552 -2.96 0.19 5.04
CA ALA A 552 -3.39 0.62 3.70
C ALA A 552 -4.67 1.46 3.75
N VAL A 553 -5.70 1.00 4.49
CA VAL A 553 -6.96 1.71 4.64
C VAL A 553 -6.78 3.02 5.42
N ALA A 554 -6.01 3.01 6.51
CA ALA A 554 -5.73 4.21 7.32
C ALA A 554 -4.97 5.28 6.53
N SER A 555 -4.12 4.88 5.58
CA SER A 555 -3.45 5.81 4.67
C SER A 555 -4.41 6.55 3.72
N SER A 556 -5.68 6.16 3.62
CA SER A 556 -6.72 6.91 2.89
C SER A 556 -7.49 7.91 3.74
N PHE A 557 -7.19 8.04 5.03
CA PHE A 557 -7.95 8.93 5.94
C PHE A 557 -7.54 10.39 5.85
N ALA A 558 -7.12 10.82 4.65
CA ALA A 558 -6.75 12.18 4.30
C ALA A 558 -8.00 13.06 4.10
N TYR A 559 -8.83 13.15 5.13
CA TYR A 559 -10.13 13.82 5.09
C TYR A 559 -10.07 15.30 5.52
N CYS A 560 -9.05 15.71 6.28
CA CYS A 560 -9.06 16.99 6.98
C CYS A 560 -8.37 18.11 6.20
N LEU A 561 -7.38 17.78 5.36
CA LEU A 561 -6.52 18.77 4.69
C LEU A 561 -6.61 18.68 3.17
N ILE A 562 -6.51 19.83 2.51
CA ILE A 562 -6.55 19.97 1.05
C ILE A 562 -5.37 19.26 0.39
N ILE A 563 -4.21 19.32 1.03
CA ILE A 563 -2.95 18.76 0.52
C ILE A 563 -2.91 17.22 0.66
N GLY A 564 -3.77 16.64 1.50
CA GLY A 564 -3.74 15.21 1.80
C GLY A 564 -3.91 14.33 0.55
N THR A 565 -4.87 14.65 -0.33
CA THR A 565 -5.10 13.88 -1.56
C THR A 565 -5.33 14.77 -2.78
N PRO A 566 -4.97 14.33 -4.01
CA PRO A 566 -5.31 15.04 -5.22
C PRO A 566 -6.82 15.28 -5.42
N PRO A 567 -7.74 14.35 -5.08
CA PRO A 567 -9.18 14.62 -5.05
C PRO A 567 -9.55 15.89 -4.28
N ASN A 568 -9.00 16.07 -3.07
CA ASN A 568 -9.24 17.26 -2.25
C ASN A 568 -8.74 18.52 -2.96
N ALA A 569 -7.52 18.48 -3.50
CA ALA A 569 -6.97 19.62 -4.23
C ALA A 569 -7.78 19.97 -5.49
N ILE A 570 -8.25 18.97 -6.23
CA ILE A 570 -9.04 19.15 -7.46
C ILE A 570 -10.35 19.85 -7.16
N VAL A 571 -11.12 19.37 -6.18
CA VAL A 571 -12.40 20.01 -5.86
C VAL A 571 -12.22 21.36 -5.17
N TYR A 572 -11.14 21.55 -4.41
CA TYR A 572 -10.78 22.86 -3.86
C TYR A 572 -10.49 23.90 -4.96
N ALA A 573 -9.87 23.48 -6.06
CA ALA A 573 -9.56 24.34 -7.20
C ALA A 573 -10.81 24.92 -7.89
N SER A 574 -12.02 24.40 -7.60
CA SER A 574 -13.27 24.95 -8.11
C SER A 574 -13.64 26.32 -7.53
N GLY A 575 -12.99 26.73 -6.43
CA GLY A 575 -13.26 28.00 -5.74
C GLY A 575 -14.49 28.01 -4.83
N TYR A 576 -15.20 26.88 -4.68
CA TYR A 576 -16.41 26.79 -3.85
C TYR A 576 -16.15 26.36 -2.39
N LEU A 577 -14.93 25.89 -2.08
CA LEU A 577 -14.58 25.30 -0.79
C LEU A 577 -13.55 26.15 -0.05
N GLU A 578 -13.66 26.16 1.28
CA GLU A 578 -12.66 26.73 2.19
C GLU A 578 -11.95 25.62 2.98
N PRO A 579 -10.72 25.83 3.48
CA PRO A 579 -10.02 24.83 4.31
C PRO A 579 -10.84 24.37 5.52
N LYS A 580 -11.67 25.25 6.09
CA LYS A 580 -12.56 24.94 7.23
C LYS A 580 -13.62 23.89 6.86
N ASP A 581 -14.06 23.84 5.61
CA ASP A 581 -15.09 22.89 5.17
C ASP A 581 -14.57 21.45 5.17
N TYR A 582 -13.30 21.25 4.83
CA TYR A 582 -12.62 19.96 4.95
C TYR A 582 -12.53 19.53 6.40
N VAL A 583 -12.13 20.42 7.31
CA VAL A 583 -12.00 20.10 8.73
C VAL A 583 -13.37 19.76 9.36
N ARG A 584 -14.43 20.48 8.97
CA ARG A 584 -15.81 20.25 9.45
C ARG A 584 -16.26 18.80 9.24
N VAL A 585 -16.05 18.24 8.05
CA VAL A 585 -16.40 16.84 7.74
C VAL A 585 -15.29 15.88 8.15
N GLY A 586 -14.04 16.28 7.92
CA GLY A 586 -12.87 15.45 8.01
C GLY A 586 -12.58 14.97 9.42
N ILE A 587 -12.67 15.84 10.43
CA ILE A 587 -12.42 15.42 11.83
C ILE A 587 -13.42 14.33 12.28
N PRO A 588 -14.76 14.53 12.16
CA PRO A 588 -15.71 13.47 12.48
C PRO A 588 -15.43 12.18 11.71
N MET A 589 -15.19 12.29 10.40
CA MET A 589 -14.95 11.12 9.56
C MET A 589 -13.64 10.40 9.87
N TRP A 590 -12.62 11.13 10.32
CA TRP A 590 -11.33 10.57 10.72
C TRP A 590 -11.49 9.66 11.93
N PHE A 591 -12.25 10.09 12.95
CA PHE A 591 -12.55 9.24 14.11
C PHE A 591 -13.45 8.06 13.74
N VAL A 592 -14.52 8.30 12.97
CA VAL A 592 -15.44 7.25 12.52
C VAL A 592 -14.69 6.16 11.74
N ALA A 593 -13.81 6.54 10.82
CA ALA A 593 -13.04 5.60 10.01
C ALA A 593 -12.04 4.77 10.85
N ASN A 594 -11.36 5.40 11.82
CA ASN A 594 -10.45 4.71 12.75
C ASN A 594 -11.20 3.73 13.67
N ILE A 595 -12.39 4.11 14.15
CA ILE A 595 -13.22 3.22 14.96
C ILE A 595 -13.73 2.06 14.11
N LEU A 596 -14.23 2.37 12.90
CA LEU A 596 -14.78 1.37 12.01
C LEU A 596 -13.74 0.32 11.60
N ILE A 597 -12.50 0.73 11.32
CA ILE A 597 -11.46 -0.24 10.97
C ILE A 597 -11.12 -1.15 12.14
N VAL A 598 -11.12 -0.64 13.37
CA VAL A 598 -10.94 -1.46 14.57
C VAL A 598 -12.08 -2.46 14.74
N ILE A 599 -13.33 -2.02 14.57
CA ILE A 599 -14.51 -2.90 14.64
C ILE A 599 -14.45 -3.96 13.54
N LEU A 600 -14.09 -3.56 12.31
CA LEU A 600 -13.95 -4.47 11.18
C LEU A 600 -12.89 -5.52 11.47
N THR A 601 -11.74 -5.13 12.01
CA THR A 601 -10.70 -6.08 12.41
C THR A 601 -11.21 -7.03 13.50
N ALA A 602 -11.79 -6.49 14.57
CA ALA A 602 -12.17 -7.26 15.76
C ALA A 602 -13.30 -8.26 15.49
N VAL A 603 -14.27 -7.89 14.64
CA VAL A 603 -15.48 -8.67 14.39
C VAL A 603 -15.39 -9.42 13.07
N TYR A 604 -15.22 -8.68 11.96
CA TYR A 604 -15.34 -9.26 10.63
C TYR A 604 -14.08 -10.02 10.24
N TRP A 605 -12.90 -9.37 10.29
CA TRP A 605 -11.64 -10.00 9.88
C TRP A 605 -11.26 -11.16 10.80
N SER A 606 -11.34 -10.98 12.12
CA SER A 606 -11.11 -12.09 13.06
C SER A 606 -12.08 -13.25 12.86
N GLY A 607 -13.35 -12.99 12.50
CA GLY A 607 -14.35 -14.02 12.24
C GLY A 607 -14.09 -14.86 10.98
N ILE A 608 -13.64 -14.23 9.88
CA ILE A 608 -13.29 -14.95 8.64
C ILE A 608 -11.88 -15.56 8.67
N GLY A 609 -11.02 -15.13 9.60
CA GLY A 609 -9.64 -15.59 9.71
C GLY A 609 -8.78 -15.18 8.50
N PHE A 610 -7.61 -15.79 8.31
CA PHE A 610 -6.77 -15.57 7.11
C PHE A 610 -5.92 -16.81 6.80
N ASN A 611 -6.19 -17.50 5.67
CA ASN A 611 -5.36 -18.60 5.14
C ASN A 611 -4.85 -19.62 6.20
N ASN A 612 -5.72 -20.02 7.13
CA ASN A 612 -5.42 -20.94 8.25
C ASN A 612 -4.33 -20.45 9.23
N LEU A 613 -4.09 -19.15 9.32
CA LEU A 613 -3.28 -18.57 10.38
C LEU A 613 -4.06 -18.60 11.70
N PRO A 614 -3.38 -18.85 12.85
CA PRO A 614 -4.01 -18.72 14.15
C PRO A 614 -4.45 -17.27 14.39
N SER A 615 -5.55 -17.08 15.11
CA SER A 615 -5.93 -15.76 15.61
C SER A 615 -4.86 -15.23 16.56
N PHE A 616 -4.72 -13.91 16.60
CA PHE A 616 -3.89 -13.20 17.57
C PHE A 616 -4.63 -12.88 18.86
#